data_AF-A0A372JA93-F1
#
_entry.id   AF-A0A372JA93-F1
#
_cell.length_a   1.000
_cell.length_b   1.000
_cell.length_c   1.000
_cell.angle_alpha   90.00
_cell.angle_beta   90.00
_cell.angle_gamma   90.00
#
_symmetry.space_group_name_H-M   'P 1'
#
loop_
_entity.id
_entity.type
_entity.pdbx_description
1 polymer ?
#
loop_
_entity_poly.entity_id
_entity_poly.type
_entity_poly.pdbx_seq_one_letter_code
_entity_poly.pdbx_strand_id
1 'polypeptide(L)'
;MGIDIAPGRYRCEDGRGGWWVRFTGPGGDEPVGSWPLPAGPAEIDISPGDFAFETHVRTSWRRVADAGTGRTEPRPVPDPTLRAELDPLVRRRRPLVAVAPFTVLGAGFAGMPVLGAMWLLGMTMLAALVAIGSPTFFLDLHRAHELDKRRDRFVMPDELDEEARSLLTRTQAAVDAVRESQVNREGMLERAENALVLPREEWEVARTLARQSRLRAEVAEPEDELPEVAAALRGLREKLELSVAAVTRRVEALERYAERVRAADEVLRAQRRVADLAERAHEYDALLAETVRDDMALPEIERLTGRSEDVLRVLRERLKESAPDE
;
A
#
# COMPACT_ATOMS: atom_id res chain seq x y z
N MET A 1 0.56 8.26 8.56
CA MET A 1 -0.63 7.72 9.23
C MET A 1 -1.58 7.18 8.19
N GLY A 2 -2.11 5.98 8.39
CA GLY A 2 -3.15 5.38 7.57
C GLY A 2 -3.96 4.38 8.37
N ILE A 3 -5.29 4.46 8.25
CA ILE A 3 -6.24 3.44 8.70
C ILE A 3 -6.40 2.31 7.65
N ASP A 4 -5.82 2.50 6.45
CA ASP A 4 -5.95 1.59 5.29
C ASP A 4 -4.56 1.14 4.80
N ILE A 5 -3.69 0.70 5.71
CA ILE A 5 -2.35 0.22 5.31
C ILE A 5 -2.43 -1.27 5.02
N ALA A 6 -2.00 -1.66 3.81
CA ALA A 6 -1.98 -3.06 3.41
C ALA A 6 -1.13 -3.88 4.39
N PRO A 7 -1.60 -5.03 4.87
CA PRO A 7 -0.82 -5.87 5.77
C PRO A 7 0.51 -6.31 5.16
N GLY A 8 1.55 -6.37 5.96
CA GLY A 8 2.87 -6.85 5.53
C GLY A 8 4.02 -6.18 6.24
N ARG A 9 5.22 -6.55 5.83
CA ARG A 9 6.44 -6.01 6.41
C ARG A 9 6.82 -4.70 5.73
N TYR A 10 6.93 -3.65 6.53
CA TYR A 10 7.39 -2.34 6.07
C TYR A 10 8.76 -2.03 6.68
N ARG A 11 9.59 -1.38 5.87
CA ARG A 11 10.91 -0.89 6.28
C ARG A 11 11.00 0.60 6.05
N CYS A 12 11.56 1.27 7.03
CA CYS A 12 11.95 2.67 7.03
C CYS A 12 13.48 2.71 7.02
N GLU A 13 14.09 3.48 6.11
CA GLU A 13 15.56 3.51 5.95
C GLU A 13 16.27 4.29 7.06
N ASP A 14 15.61 5.32 7.61
CA ASP A 14 16.11 6.07 8.76
C ASP A 14 14.98 6.38 9.75
N GLY A 15 14.96 5.61 10.84
CA GLY A 15 14.04 5.78 11.95
C GLY A 15 14.47 6.82 12.97
N ARG A 16 15.66 7.43 12.86
CA ARG A 16 16.28 8.22 13.94
C ARG A 16 15.31 9.24 14.58
N GLY A 17 15.03 9.03 15.86
CA GLY A 17 14.20 9.95 16.66
C GLY A 17 12.73 9.98 16.25
N GLY A 18 12.31 9.04 15.40
CA GLY A 18 10.93 8.81 15.02
C GLY A 18 10.22 7.81 15.94
N TRP A 19 8.95 7.59 15.65
CA TRP A 19 8.10 6.58 16.29
C TRP A 19 7.13 5.97 15.29
N TRP A 20 6.57 4.84 15.70
CA TRP A 20 5.38 4.28 15.09
C TRP A 20 4.46 3.67 16.15
N VAL A 21 3.17 3.63 15.85
CA VAL A 21 2.11 3.00 16.66
C VAL A 21 1.19 2.24 15.71
N ARG A 22 0.97 0.97 16.01
CA ARG A 22 -0.06 0.11 15.44
C ARG A 22 -1.20 0.06 16.44
N PHE A 23 -2.43 0.24 15.98
CA PHE A 23 -3.61 0.07 16.81
C PHE A 23 -4.13 -1.34 16.59
N THR A 24 -3.95 -2.21 17.58
CA THR A 24 -4.39 -3.62 17.56
C THR A 24 -5.66 -3.79 18.40
N GLY A 25 -6.28 -4.97 18.34
CA GLY A 25 -7.48 -5.29 19.11
C GLY A 25 -8.81 -4.95 18.41
N PRO A 26 -9.95 -5.46 18.93
CA PRO A 26 -11.28 -5.40 18.32
C PRO A 26 -11.88 -3.99 18.17
N GLY A 27 -11.15 -2.93 18.55
CA GLY A 27 -11.50 -1.54 18.23
C GLY A 27 -10.30 -0.62 18.00
N GLY A 28 -9.10 -1.18 17.77
CA GLY A 28 -7.85 -0.41 17.81
C GLY A 28 -7.54 0.13 19.22
N ASP A 29 -8.03 -0.55 20.25
CA ASP A 29 -7.96 -0.20 21.67
C ASP A 29 -6.64 -0.62 22.33
N GLU A 30 -5.85 -1.45 21.66
CA GLU A 30 -4.53 -1.90 22.11
C GLU A 30 -3.43 -1.26 21.24
N PRO A 31 -2.96 -0.03 21.55
CA PRO A 31 -1.86 0.57 20.80
C PRO A 31 -0.54 -0.12 21.12
N VAL A 32 0.09 -0.72 20.11
CA VAL A 32 1.45 -1.28 20.15
C VAL A 32 2.36 -0.35 19.38
N GLY A 33 3.38 0.23 20.01
CA GLY A 33 4.28 1.18 19.36
C GLY A 33 5.72 1.05 19.81
N SER A 34 6.61 1.66 19.02
CA SER A 34 8.05 1.73 19.34
C SER A 34 8.53 3.17 19.29
N TRP A 35 9.19 3.59 20.38
CA TRP A 35 9.85 4.88 20.53
C TRP A 35 10.93 4.85 21.64
N PRO A 36 12.03 5.62 21.50
CA PRO A 36 12.51 6.24 20.27
C PRO A 36 13.10 5.19 19.34
N LEU A 37 12.85 5.35 18.03
CA LEU A 37 13.50 4.49 17.05
C LEU A 37 15.01 4.77 17.00
N PRO A 38 15.86 3.72 16.99
CA PRO A 38 17.30 3.87 16.89
C PRO A 38 17.69 4.49 15.54
N ALA A 39 18.90 5.04 15.47
CA ALA A 39 19.46 5.48 14.20
C ALA A 39 19.72 4.27 13.29
N GLY A 40 19.24 4.34 12.04
CA GLY A 40 19.32 3.25 11.07
C GLY A 40 17.94 2.73 10.64
N PRO A 41 17.90 1.60 9.92
CA PRO A 41 16.67 1.07 9.37
C PRO A 41 15.77 0.52 10.49
N ALA A 42 14.49 0.86 10.42
CA ALA A 42 13.45 0.32 11.30
C ALA A 42 12.51 -0.55 10.48
N GLU A 43 12.15 -1.71 11.01
CA GLU A 43 11.18 -2.62 10.39
C GLU A 43 9.96 -2.78 11.28
N ILE A 44 8.81 -2.92 10.65
CA ILE A 44 7.54 -3.24 11.28
C ILE A 44 6.87 -4.33 10.49
N ASP A 45 6.20 -5.23 11.18
CA ASP A 45 5.18 -6.08 10.59
C ASP A 45 3.83 -5.40 10.83
N ILE A 46 2.95 -5.34 9.84
CA ILE A 46 1.56 -4.89 10.01
C ILE A 46 0.69 -6.11 9.75
N SER A 47 0.00 -6.56 10.79
CA SER A 47 -0.85 -7.75 10.75
C SER A 47 -2.19 -7.43 10.10
N PRO A 48 -2.88 -8.40 9.47
CA PRO A 48 -4.21 -8.18 8.88
C PRO A 48 -5.25 -7.63 9.85
N GLY A 49 -5.18 -8.02 11.13
CA GLY A 49 -6.06 -7.52 12.19
C GLY A 49 -5.70 -6.13 12.75
N ASP A 50 -4.66 -5.48 12.25
CA ASP A 50 -4.31 -4.13 12.70
C ASP A 50 -5.29 -3.10 12.14
N PHE A 51 -5.84 -2.28 13.02
CA PHE A 51 -6.86 -1.29 12.66
C PHE A 51 -6.26 -0.03 12.04
N ALA A 52 -5.14 0.45 12.58
CA ALA A 52 -4.51 1.67 12.10
C ALA A 52 -3.01 1.67 12.34
N PHE A 53 -2.29 2.42 11.50
CA PHE A 53 -0.87 2.64 11.66
C PHE A 53 -0.54 4.14 11.62
N GLU A 54 0.09 4.59 12.68
CA GLU A 54 0.61 5.93 12.83
C GLU A 54 2.13 5.90 12.90
N THR A 55 2.74 6.92 12.31
CA THR A 55 4.19 7.03 12.32
C THR A 55 4.59 8.47 12.15
N HIS A 56 5.69 8.79 12.82
CA HIS A 56 6.43 10.01 12.62
C HIS A 56 7.88 9.62 12.44
N VAL A 57 8.31 9.51 11.19
CA VAL A 57 9.69 9.25 10.78
C VAL A 57 10.08 10.29 9.74
N ARG A 58 11.37 10.61 9.63
CA ARG A 58 11.86 11.59 8.65
C ARG A 58 11.80 11.08 7.21
N THR A 59 11.76 9.76 7.06
CA THR A 59 11.72 9.07 5.77
C THR A 59 10.38 8.36 5.59
N SER A 60 10.17 7.68 4.45
CA SER A 60 8.93 6.95 4.16
C SER A 60 9.07 5.46 4.48
N TRP A 61 7.97 4.84 4.89
CA TRP A 61 7.86 3.38 4.96
C TRP A 61 7.66 2.79 3.56
N ARG A 62 8.43 1.76 3.22
CA ARG A 62 8.26 0.97 2.00
C ARG A 62 7.90 -0.47 2.39
N ARG A 63 6.90 -1.04 1.74
CA ARG A 63 6.55 -2.46 1.89
C ARG A 63 7.69 -3.30 1.28
N VAL A 64 8.25 -4.20 2.07
CA VAL A 64 9.39 -5.07 1.69
C VAL A 64 8.95 -6.52 1.52
N ALA A 65 7.92 -6.93 2.24
CA ALA A 65 7.29 -8.24 2.07
C ALA A 65 5.78 -8.13 2.30
N ASP A 66 5.03 -8.97 1.59
CA ASP A 66 3.62 -9.18 1.89
C ASP A 66 3.48 -9.90 3.23
N ALA A 67 2.34 -9.71 3.92
CA ALA A 67 2.05 -10.48 5.12
C ALA A 67 2.11 -11.96 4.73
N GLY A 68 2.91 -12.75 5.47
CA GLY A 68 3.08 -14.18 5.18
C GLY A 68 1.73 -14.88 5.04
N THR A 69 1.66 -15.87 4.15
CA THR A 69 0.47 -16.64 3.73
C THR A 69 -0.16 -17.52 4.84
N GLY A 70 -0.23 -17.04 6.08
CA GLY A 70 -1.05 -17.61 7.13
C GLY A 70 -2.47 -17.05 6.99
N ARG A 71 -3.47 -17.94 6.98
CA ARG A 71 -4.93 -17.68 6.95
C ARG A 71 -5.29 -16.23 6.63
N THR A 72 -5.76 -15.98 5.40
CA THR A 72 -6.17 -14.67 4.89
C THR A 72 -7.40 -14.15 5.65
N GLU A 73 -7.19 -13.78 6.90
CA GLU A 73 -8.16 -13.06 7.71
C GLU A 73 -8.39 -11.72 7.03
N PRO A 74 -9.66 -11.34 6.80
CA PRO A 74 -9.96 -10.07 6.18
C PRO A 74 -9.42 -8.94 7.05
N ARG A 75 -8.97 -7.84 6.43
CA ARG A 75 -8.60 -6.63 7.18
C ARG A 75 -9.85 -5.92 7.73
N PRO A 76 -9.75 -5.17 8.85
CA PRO A 76 -10.79 -4.23 9.26
C PRO A 76 -11.16 -3.29 8.12
N VAL A 77 -12.46 -2.97 7.99
CA VAL A 77 -12.95 -2.05 6.96
C VAL A 77 -13.57 -0.83 7.62
N PRO A 78 -12.94 0.36 7.53
CA PRO A 78 -13.52 1.59 8.04
C PRO A 78 -14.47 2.23 7.03
N ASP A 79 -15.45 3.00 7.52
CA ASP A 79 -16.23 3.91 6.70
C ASP A 79 -15.29 4.94 6.03
N PRO A 80 -15.31 5.08 4.70
CA PRO A 80 -14.41 6.00 3.99
C PRO A 80 -14.58 7.48 4.40
N THR A 81 -15.73 7.86 4.95
CA THR A 81 -15.98 9.23 5.44
C THR A 81 -15.44 9.47 6.85
N LEU A 82 -15.19 8.39 7.62
CA LEU A 82 -14.70 8.47 8.99
C LEU A 82 -13.34 9.17 9.07
N ARG A 83 -12.47 8.95 8.08
CA ARG A 83 -11.15 9.59 8.00
C ARG A 83 -11.25 11.11 7.89
N ALA A 84 -12.08 11.60 6.98
CA ALA A 84 -12.27 13.02 6.72
C ALA A 84 -12.86 13.76 7.93
N GLU A 85 -13.62 13.05 8.79
CA GLU A 85 -14.18 13.60 10.02
C GLU A 85 -13.20 13.55 11.21
N LEU A 86 -12.34 12.53 11.30
CA LEU A 86 -11.36 12.39 12.38
C LEU A 86 -10.17 13.35 12.22
N ASP A 87 -9.70 13.59 10.99
CA ASP A 87 -8.57 14.47 10.69
C ASP A 87 -8.72 15.92 11.24
N PRO A 88 -9.87 16.62 11.10
CA PRO A 88 -10.04 17.95 11.67
C PRO A 88 -10.13 17.96 13.20
N LEU A 89 -10.69 16.90 13.81
CA LEU A 89 -10.77 16.78 15.27
C LEU A 89 -9.38 16.66 15.90
N VAL A 90 -8.51 15.85 15.29
CA VAL A 90 -7.10 15.71 15.69
C VAL A 90 -6.33 17.01 15.44
N ARG A 91 -6.54 17.65 14.28
CA ARG A 91 -5.89 18.93 13.95
C ARG A 91 -6.25 20.05 14.93
N ARG A 92 -7.51 20.12 15.38
CA ARG A 92 -7.99 21.15 16.31
C ARG A 92 -7.42 21.01 17.73
N ARG A 93 -7.06 19.78 18.15
CA ARG A 93 -6.52 19.52 19.49
C ARG A 93 -4.99 19.43 19.57
N ARG A 94 -4.29 19.25 18.44
CA ARG A 94 -2.83 19.40 18.34
C ARG A 94 -2.26 20.64 19.05
N PRO A 95 -2.81 21.86 18.88
CA PRO A 95 -2.26 23.04 19.57
C PRO A 95 -2.46 22.98 21.09
N LEU A 96 -3.61 22.48 21.58
CA LEU A 96 -3.86 22.36 23.02
C LEU A 96 -2.87 21.41 23.69
N VAL A 97 -2.60 20.30 23.02
CA VAL A 97 -1.65 19.29 23.50
C VAL A 97 -0.20 19.79 23.38
N ALA A 98 0.14 20.51 22.31
CA ALA A 98 1.45 21.13 22.17
C ALA A 98 1.73 22.21 23.24
N VAL A 99 0.69 22.82 23.80
CA VAL A 99 0.79 23.84 24.86
C VAL A 99 0.86 23.22 26.27
N ALA A 100 0.51 21.94 26.44
CA ALA A 100 0.56 21.23 27.71
C ALA A 100 1.91 21.36 28.47
N PRO A 101 3.09 21.12 27.86
CA PRO A 101 4.36 21.30 28.58
C PRO A 101 4.61 22.76 29.00
N PHE A 102 4.10 23.74 28.23
CA PHE A 102 4.20 25.16 28.59
C PHE A 102 3.28 25.54 29.75
N THR A 103 2.10 24.91 29.87
CA THR A 103 1.23 25.09 31.03
C THR A 103 1.82 24.49 32.30
N VAL A 104 2.46 23.33 32.21
CA VAL A 104 3.20 22.69 33.31
C VAL A 104 4.36 23.60 33.75
N LEU A 105 5.11 24.14 32.80
CA LEU A 105 6.21 25.07 33.08
C LEU A 105 5.70 26.38 33.72
N GLY A 106 4.63 26.96 33.18
CA GLY A 106 4.00 28.17 33.71
C GLY A 106 3.44 28.01 35.13
N ALA A 107 2.84 26.85 35.44
CA ALA A 107 2.42 26.50 36.81
C ALA A 107 3.63 26.31 37.74
N GLY A 108 4.75 25.77 37.23
CA GLY A 108 6.00 25.65 37.96
C GLY A 108 6.57 26.99 38.42
N PHE A 109 6.47 28.04 37.58
CA PHE A 109 6.87 29.40 37.93
C PHE A 109 6.05 30.00 39.09
N ALA A 110 4.77 29.65 39.23
CA ALA A 110 3.95 30.12 40.35
C ALA A 110 4.37 29.52 41.71
N GLY A 111 5.00 28.35 41.73
CA GLY A 111 5.54 27.71 42.94
C GLY A 111 6.95 28.16 43.34
N MET A 112 7.64 28.90 42.47
CA MET A 112 9.01 29.40 42.66
C MET A 112 9.23 30.19 43.97
N PRO A 113 8.34 31.10 44.42
CA PRO A 113 8.59 31.88 45.63
C PRO A 113 8.51 31.05 46.93
N VAL A 114 7.93 29.85 46.89
CA VAL A 114 7.72 29.00 48.07
C VAL A 114 8.76 27.86 48.14
N LEU A 115 9.10 27.25 47.00
CA LEU A 115 9.88 26.01 46.94
C LEU A 115 11.27 26.15 46.31
N GLY A 116 11.62 27.36 45.85
CA GLY A 116 12.97 27.69 45.36
C GLY A 116 13.36 27.02 44.03
N ALA A 117 14.65 27.11 43.67
CA ALA A 117 15.16 26.73 42.35
C ALA A 117 15.09 25.21 42.05
N MET A 118 15.08 24.35 43.07
CA MET A 118 14.95 22.90 42.89
C MET A 118 13.57 22.50 42.34
N TRP A 119 12.53 23.27 42.64
CA TRP A 119 11.18 23.06 42.11
C TRP A 119 11.12 23.29 40.60
N LEU A 120 11.81 24.33 40.10
CA LEU A 120 11.89 24.61 38.67
C LEU A 120 12.59 23.47 37.91
N LEU A 121 13.65 22.87 38.48
CA LEU A 121 14.31 21.69 37.93
C LEU A 121 13.38 20.47 37.87
N GLY A 122 12.57 20.26 38.90
CA GLY A 122 11.55 19.19 38.89
C GLY A 122 10.48 19.43 37.82
N MET A 123 10.01 20.67 37.67
CA MET A 123 8.97 21.03 36.71
C MET A 123 9.46 21.08 35.26
N THR A 124 10.73 21.44 35.02
CA THR A 124 11.34 21.35 33.68
C THR A 124 11.56 19.89 33.28
N MET A 125 12.00 19.04 34.21
CA MET A 125 12.12 17.60 33.98
C MET A 125 10.75 16.96 33.72
N LEU A 126 9.72 17.36 34.47
CA LEU A 126 8.34 16.93 34.24
C LEU A 126 7.78 17.44 32.90
N ALA A 127 8.03 18.70 32.55
CA ALA A 127 7.62 19.26 31.27
C ALA A 127 8.33 18.59 30.09
N ALA A 128 9.61 18.22 30.23
CA ALA A 128 10.33 17.44 29.24
C ALA A 128 9.72 16.03 29.10
N LEU A 129 9.40 15.36 30.21
CA LEU A 129 8.76 14.04 30.20
C LEU A 129 7.36 14.10 29.57
N VAL A 130 6.59 15.15 29.84
CA VAL A 130 5.29 15.42 29.21
C VAL A 130 5.45 15.73 27.72
N ALA A 131 6.40 16.58 27.31
CA ALA A 131 6.63 16.91 25.90
C ALA A 131 7.07 15.67 25.09
N ILE A 132 7.77 14.75 25.74
CA ILE A 132 8.31 13.52 25.14
C ILE A 132 7.25 12.41 25.08
N GLY A 133 6.44 12.22 26.13
CA GLY A 133 5.54 11.06 26.27
C GLY A 133 4.04 11.35 26.18
N SER A 134 3.59 12.61 26.21
CA SER A 134 2.17 12.95 26.42
C SER A 134 1.37 13.33 25.16
N PRO A 135 1.95 13.95 24.09
CA PRO A 135 1.13 14.47 23.02
C PRO A 135 0.40 13.43 22.17
N THR A 136 0.99 12.26 22.03
CA THR A 136 0.48 11.19 21.17
C THR A 136 -0.42 10.26 21.96
N PHE A 137 0.03 9.71 23.10
CA PHE A 137 -0.76 8.78 23.91
C PHE A 137 -2.13 9.30 24.36
N PHE A 138 -2.27 10.56 24.76
CA PHE A 138 -3.58 11.12 25.12
C PHE A 138 -4.47 11.38 23.90
N LEU A 139 -3.89 11.73 22.75
CA LEU A 139 -4.66 11.82 21.49
C LEU A 139 -5.07 10.42 21.01
N ASP A 140 -4.21 9.41 21.21
CA ASP A 140 -4.40 8.03 20.78
C ASP A 140 -5.44 7.30 21.64
N LEU A 141 -5.40 7.46 22.98
CA LEU A 141 -6.44 6.98 23.89
C LEU A 141 -7.78 7.68 23.65
N HIS A 142 -7.77 8.99 23.37
CA HIS A 142 -9.00 9.70 23.04
C HIS A 142 -9.53 9.32 21.66
N ARG A 143 -8.64 8.99 20.71
CA ARG A 143 -9.01 8.47 19.40
C ARG A 143 -9.60 7.07 19.52
N ALA A 144 -9.00 6.18 20.30
CA ALA A 144 -9.55 4.86 20.64
C ALA A 144 -10.93 4.99 21.32
N HIS A 145 -11.08 5.92 22.27
CA HIS A 145 -12.37 6.17 22.92
C HIS A 145 -13.42 6.81 22.00
N GLU A 146 -13.02 7.71 21.09
CA GLU A 146 -13.92 8.28 20.08
C GLU A 146 -14.24 7.28 18.95
N LEU A 147 -13.36 6.30 18.70
CA LEU A 147 -13.60 5.17 17.81
C LEU A 147 -14.59 4.19 18.46
N ASP A 148 -14.42 3.86 19.74
CA ASP A 148 -15.37 3.04 20.50
C ASP A 148 -16.79 3.64 20.49
N LYS A 149 -16.91 4.97 20.61
CA LYS A 149 -18.19 5.68 20.44
C LYS A 149 -18.79 5.60 19.03
N ARG A 150 -17.99 5.23 18.03
CA ARG A 150 -18.34 5.15 16.60
C ARG A 150 -18.18 3.73 16.07
N ARG A 151 -18.37 2.72 16.92
CA ARG A 151 -18.26 1.29 16.56
C ARG A 151 -19.22 0.85 15.44
N ASP A 152 -20.23 1.66 15.13
CA ASP A 152 -21.11 1.47 13.97
C ASP A 152 -20.47 1.86 12.62
N ARG A 153 -19.26 2.44 12.63
CA ARG A 153 -18.57 3.00 11.44
C ARG A 153 -17.31 2.26 11.04
N PHE A 154 -17.06 1.10 11.61
CA PHE A 154 -16.05 0.15 11.14
C PHE A 154 -16.57 -1.27 11.33
N VAL A 155 -16.06 -2.21 10.54
CA VAL A 155 -16.37 -3.64 10.63
C VAL A 155 -15.11 -4.40 10.94
N MET A 156 -15.16 -5.20 12.00
CA MET A 156 -14.04 -6.03 12.43
C MET A 156 -14.18 -7.47 11.93
N PRO A 157 -13.07 -8.19 11.68
CA PRO A 157 -13.10 -9.60 11.28
C PRO A 157 -13.81 -10.52 12.27
N ASP A 158 -13.77 -10.15 13.56
CA ASP A 158 -14.43 -10.90 14.64
C ASP A 158 -15.96 -10.79 14.62
N GLU A 159 -16.52 -9.79 13.95
CA GLU A 159 -17.96 -9.61 13.78
C GLU A 159 -18.53 -10.45 12.63
N LEU A 160 -17.66 -11.13 11.88
CA LEU A 160 -17.99 -11.93 10.71
C LEU A 160 -17.90 -13.41 11.05
N ASP A 161 -18.91 -14.18 10.62
CA ASP A 161 -18.80 -15.64 10.54
C ASP A 161 -17.88 -16.06 9.37
N GLU A 162 -17.60 -17.36 9.29
CA GLU A 162 -16.65 -17.91 8.33
C GLU A 162 -17.01 -17.62 6.86
N GLU A 163 -18.28 -17.69 6.50
CA GLU A 163 -18.73 -17.42 5.12
C GLU A 163 -18.58 -15.93 4.79
N ALA A 164 -18.96 -15.06 5.73
CA ALA A 164 -18.80 -13.63 5.61
C ALA A 164 -17.32 -13.23 5.50
N ARG A 165 -16.43 -13.86 6.27
CA ARG A 165 -14.97 -13.66 6.17
C ARG A 165 -14.46 -14.01 4.79
N SER A 166 -14.88 -15.15 4.23
CA SER A 166 -14.48 -15.58 2.88
C SER A 166 -14.89 -14.57 1.80
N LEU A 167 -16.13 -14.08 1.84
CA LEU A 167 -16.63 -13.07 0.91
C LEU A 167 -15.91 -11.73 1.05
N LEU A 168 -15.60 -11.32 2.28
CA LEU A 168 -14.87 -10.08 2.51
C LEU A 168 -13.43 -10.17 2.00
N THR A 169 -12.73 -11.27 2.25
CA THR A 169 -11.38 -11.50 1.73
C THR A 169 -11.35 -11.44 0.20
N ARG A 170 -12.33 -12.04 -0.48
CA ARG A 170 -12.48 -11.96 -1.93
C ARG A 170 -12.69 -10.51 -2.42
N THR A 171 -13.55 -9.77 -1.72
CA THR A 171 -13.82 -8.35 -2.01
C THR A 171 -12.54 -7.52 -1.90
N GLN A 172 -11.80 -7.69 -0.81
CA GLN A 172 -10.55 -6.99 -0.55
C GLN A 172 -9.50 -7.30 -1.61
N ALA A 173 -9.35 -8.58 -1.98
CA ALA A 173 -8.44 -8.99 -3.05
C ALA A 173 -8.81 -8.39 -4.42
N ALA A 174 -10.11 -8.27 -4.74
CA ALA A 174 -10.57 -7.64 -5.97
C ALA A 174 -10.29 -6.13 -5.98
N VAL A 175 -10.57 -5.44 -4.87
CA VAL A 175 -10.31 -4.00 -4.70
C VAL A 175 -8.82 -3.70 -4.79
N ASP A 176 -7.99 -4.45 -4.06
CA ASP A 176 -6.54 -4.26 -4.04
C ASP A 176 -5.94 -4.52 -5.43
N ALA A 177 -6.40 -5.54 -6.14
CA ALA A 177 -5.96 -5.81 -7.52
C ALA A 177 -6.23 -4.64 -8.48
N VAL A 178 -7.37 -3.94 -8.35
CA VAL A 178 -7.64 -2.74 -9.15
C VAL A 178 -6.76 -1.58 -8.71
N ARG A 179 -6.66 -1.32 -7.41
CA ARG A 179 -5.90 -0.19 -6.85
C ARG A 179 -4.41 -0.28 -7.21
N GLU A 180 -3.84 -1.48 -7.17
CA GLU A 180 -2.42 -1.75 -7.43
C GLU A 180 -2.09 -1.89 -8.92
N SER A 181 -3.10 -2.03 -9.79
CA SER A 181 -2.91 -2.15 -11.23
C SER A 181 -2.14 -0.97 -11.83
N GLN A 182 -1.37 -1.26 -12.87
CA GLN A 182 -0.57 -0.26 -13.55
C GLN A 182 -1.45 0.74 -14.30
N VAL A 183 -2.49 0.27 -14.99
CA VAL A 183 -3.47 1.13 -15.67
C VAL A 183 -4.15 2.12 -14.72
N ASN A 184 -4.44 1.73 -13.47
CA ASN A 184 -5.00 2.63 -12.47
C ASN A 184 -3.95 3.64 -11.96
N ARG A 185 -2.71 3.20 -11.72
CA ARG A 185 -1.62 4.08 -11.27
C ARG A 185 -1.25 5.13 -12.32
N GLU A 186 -1.35 4.79 -13.60
CA GLU A 186 -1.04 5.68 -14.71
C GLU A 186 -2.21 6.57 -15.13
N GLY A 187 -3.37 6.46 -14.45
CA GLY A 187 -4.54 7.28 -14.73
C GLY A 187 -5.23 6.95 -16.05
N MET A 188 -5.00 5.75 -16.60
CA MET A 188 -5.72 5.25 -17.77
C MET A 188 -7.16 4.82 -17.43
N LEU A 189 -7.39 4.55 -16.14
CA LEU A 189 -8.73 4.50 -15.55
C LEU A 189 -8.99 5.84 -14.84
N GLU A 190 -10.25 6.20 -14.64
CA GLU A 190 -10.65 7.36 -13.84
C GLU A 190 -10.23 7.18 -12.36
N ARG A 191 -8.96 7.50 -12.09
CA ARG A 191 -8.31 7.23 -10.80
C ARG A 191 -9.03 7.90 -9.63
N ALA A 192 -9.58 9.09 -9.86
CA ALA A 192 -10.35 9.82 -8.85
C ALA A 192 -11.66 9.10 -8.51
N GLU A 193 -12.34 8.54 -9.50
CA GLU A 193 -13.54 7.75 -9.30
C GLU A 193 -13.21 6.46 -8.54
N ASN A 194 -12.21 5.71 -8.98
CA ASN A 194 -11.78 4.47 -8.31
C ASN A 194 -11.34 4.69 -6.85
N ALA A 195 -10.69 5.83 -6.56
CA ALA A 195 -10.27 6.17 -5.21
C ALA A 195 -11.44 6.47 -4.25
N LEU A 196 -12.63 6.78 -4.79
CA LEU A 196 -13.83 7.08 -4.01
C LEU A 196 -14.81 5.90 -3.99
N VAL A 197 -15.03 5.28 -5.15
CA VAL A 197 -16.01 4.21 -5.33
C VAL A 197 -15.54 2.91 -4.66
N LEU A 198 -14.29 2.48 -4.90
CA LEU A 198 -13.83 1.18 -4.38
C LEU A 198 -13.86 1.08 -2.85
N PRO A 199 -13.37 2.08 -2.07
CA PRO A 199 -13.49 2.03 -0.62
C PRO A 199 -14.94 2.06 -0.12
N ARG A 200 -15.82 2.78 -0.83
CA ARG A 200 -17.25 2.81 -0.51
C ARG A 200 -17.91 1.45 -0.76
N GLU A 201 -17.59 0.80 -1.87
CA GLU A 201 -18.11 -0.53 -2.20
C GLU A 201 -17.61 -1.59 -1.20
N GLU A 202 -16.33 -1.55 -0.82
CA GLU A 202 -15.74 -2.43 0.21
C GLU A 202 -16.47 -2.28 1.54
N TRP A 203 -16.69 -1.03 1.99
CA TRP A 203 -17.43 -0.72 3.22
C TRP A 203 -18.88 -1.23 3.19
N GLU A 204 -19.60 -0.98 2.11
CA GLU A 204 -21.01 -1.39 1.98
C GLU A 204 -21.16 -2.92 1.98
N VAL A 205 -20.23 -3.63 1.35
CA VAL A 205 -20.16 -5.10 1.41
C VAL A 205 -19.86 -5.55 2.83
N ALA A 206 -18.81 -5.04 3.47
CA ALA A 206 -18.41 -5.40 4.83
C ALA A 206 -19.55 -5.20 5.84
N ARG A 207 -20.22 -4.04 5.80
CA ARG A 207 -21.36 -3.73 6.69
C ARG A 207 -22.53 -4.69 6.49
N THR A 208 -22.82 -5.05 5.24
CA THR A 208 -23.91 -5.98 4.94
C THR A 208 -23.58 -7.38 5.43
N LEU A 209 -22.34 -7.83 5.23
CA LEU A 209 -21.84 -9.13 5.72
C LEU A 209 -21.89 -9.21 7.25
N ALA A 210 -21.42 -8.19 7.97
CA ALA A 210 -21.52 -8.13 9.44
C ALA A 210 -22.97 -8.22 9.94
N ARG A 211 -23.90 -7.53 9.26
CA ARG A 211 -25.32 -7.62 9.57
C ARG A 211 -25.89 -9.01 9.32
N GLN A 212 -25.49 -9.67 8.22
CA GLN A 212 -25.91 -11.04 7.90
C GLN A 212 -25.37 -12.04 8.93
N SER A 213 -24.11 -11.90 9.36
CA SER A 213 -23.53 -12.73 10.42
C SER A 213 -24.28 -12.62 11.74
N ARG A 214 -24.61 -11.39 12.15
CA ARG A 214 -25.42 -11.17 13.35
C ARG A 214 -26.81 -11.80 13.22
N LEU A 215 -27.50 -11.59 12.10
CA LEU A 215 -28.85 -12.15 11.87
C LEU A 215 -28.83 -13.69 11.81
N ARG A 216 -27.76 -14.30 11.29
CA ARG A 216 -27.60 -15.77 11.33
C ARG A 216 -27.45 -16.28 12.76
N ALA A 217 -26.65 -15.59 13.58
CA ALA A 217 -26.51 -15.92 15.00
C ALA A 217 -27.83 -15.78 15.77
N GLU A 218 -28.65 -14.77 15.44
CA GLU A 218 -29.97 -14.54 16.05
C GLU A 218 -31.02 -15.60 15.64
N VAL A 219 -30.88 -16.21 14.46
CA VAL A 219 -31.85 -17.19 13.88
C VAL A 219 -31.38 -18.65 14.05
N ALA A 220 -30.25 -18.88 14.74
CA ALA A 220 -29.76 -20.21 15.09
C ALA A 220 -30.70 -20.88 16.11
N GLU A 221 -31.11 -22.12 15.86
CA GLU A 221 -32.17 -22.81 16.64
C GLU A 221 -31.68 -23.31 18.00
N PRO A 222 -32.50 -23.20 19.06
CA PRO A 222 -32.53 -24.17 20.15
C PRO A 222 -33.33 -25.42 19.74
N GLU A 223 -32.96 -26.60 20.26
CA GLU A 223 -33.50 -27.91 19.84
C GLU A 223 -35.01 -28.13 20.11
N ASP A 224 -35.68 -27.27 20.88
CA ASP A 224 -37.07 -27.44 21.37
C ASP A 224 -38.01 -26.27 20.96
N GLU A 225 -38.09 -25.92 19.68
CA GLU A 225 -39.03 -24.88 19.20
C GLU A 225 -40.42 -25.42 18.80
N LEU A 226 -41.46 -24.63 19.07
CA LEU A 226 -42.83 -24.89 18.61
C LEU A 226 -42.92 -24.80 17.07
N PRO A 227 -43.74 -25.64 16.39
CA PRO A 227 -43.84 -25.67 14.92
C PRO A 227 -44.15 -24.31 14.27
N GLU A 228 -44.93 -23.46 14.94
CA GLU A 228 -45.27 -22.11 14.49
C GLU A 228 -44.06 -21.18 14.48
N VAL A 229 -43.15 -21.32 15.45
CA VAL A 229 -41.90 -20.54 15.53
C VAL A 229 -40.94 -21.00 14.44
N ALA A 230 -40.79 -22.31 14.25
CA ALA A 230 -39.97 -22.89 13.19
C ALA A 230 -40.43 -22.42 11.79
N ALA A 231 -41.75 -22.32 11.57
CA ALA A 231 -42.29 -21.79 10.31
C ALA A 231 -41.96 -20.30 10.10
N ALA A 232 -42.01 -19.49 11.16
CA ALA A 232 -41.63 -18.07 11.10
C ALA A 232 -40.12 -17.89 10.86
N LEU A 233 -39.26 -18.67 11.54
CA LEU A 233 -37.80 -18.64 11.33
C LEU A 233 -37.43 -19.04 9.91
N ARG A 234 -38.12 -20.02 9.31
CA ARG A 234 -37.90 -20.41 7.91
C ARG A 234 -38.05 -19.22 6.95
N GLY A 235 -39.10 -18.42 7.12
CA GLY A 235 -39.30 -17.21 6.30
C GLY A 235 -38.25 -16.13 6.51
N LEU A 236 -37.67 -16.03 7.71
CA LEU A 236 -36.54 -15.13 7.98
C LEU A 236 -35.25 -15.64 7.32
N ARG A 237 -34.98 -16.95 7.36
CA ARG A 237 -33.84 -17.58 6.68
C ARG A 237 -33.92 -17.39 5.17
N GLU A 238 -35.07 -17.59 4.55
CA GLU A 238 -35.25 -17.35 3.11
C GLU A 238 -34.93 -15.90 2.71
N LYS A 239 -35.35 -14.92 3.51
CA LYS A 239 -35.00 -13.50 3.28
C LYS A 239 -33.50 -13.25 3.43
N LEU A 240 -32.86 -13.92 4.38
CA LEU A 240 -31.43 -13.83 4.62
C LEU A 240 -30.64 -14.43 3.46
N GLU A 241 -31.04 -15.59 2.94
CA GLU A 241 -30.46 -16.21 1.75
C GLU A 241 -30.54 -15.31 0.51
N LEU A 242 -31.68 -14.64 0.29
CA LEU A 242 -31.82 -13.67 -0.80
C LEU A 242 -30.84 -12.49 -0.66
N SER A 243 -30.62 -12.03 0.58
CA SER A 243 -29.66 -10.98 0.90
C SER A 243 -28.21 -11.43 0.65
N VAL A 244 -27.85 -12.64 1.09
CA VAL A 244 -26.54 -13.26 0.86
C VAL A 244 -26.28 -13.37 -0.65
N ALA A 245 -27.24 -13.90 -1.41
CA ALA A 245 -27.13 -14.02 -2.86
C ALA A 245 -26.93 -12.66 -3.56
N ALA A 246 -27.56 -11.59 -3.07
CA ALA A 246 -27.39 -10.25 -3.62
C ALA A 246 -25.97 -9.70 -3.37
N VAL A 247 -25.44 -9.88 -2.16
CA VAL A 247 -24.05 -9.49 -1.83
C VAL A 247 -23.06 -10.30 -2.63
N THR A 248 -23.23 -11.62 -2.75
CA THR A 248 -22.37 -12.48 -3.56
C THR A 248 -22.28 -12.02 -5.00
N ARG A 249 -23.41 -11.67 -5.64
CA ARG A 249 -23.41 -11.09 -7.01
C ARG A 249 -22.64 -9.78 -7.12
N ARG A 250 -22.67 -8.95 -6.06
CA ARG A 250 -21.88 -7.70 -5.99
C ARG A 250 -20.40 -8.00 -5.90
N VAL A 251 -19.98 -8.95 -5.06
CA VAL A 251 -18.59 -9.41 -4.96
C VAL A 251 -18.10 -9.94 -6.31
N GLU A 252 -18.88 -10.80 -6.96
CA GLU A 252 -18.52 -11.31 -8.30
C GLU A 252 -18.42 -10.20 -9.36
N ALA A 253 -19.21 -9.13 -9.23
CA ALA A 253 -19.08 -7.98 -10.13
C ALA A 253 -17.75 -7.23 -9.92
N LEU A 254 -17.32 -7.08 -8.66
CA LEU A 254 -16.00 -6.51 -8.34
C LEU A 254 -14.86 -7.41 -8.84
N GLU A 255 -14.98 -8.73 -8.70
CA GLU A 255 -13.99 -9.69 -9.21
C GLU A 255 -13.87 -9.62 -10.74
N ARG A 256 -15.01 -9.60 -11.45
CA ARG A 256 -15.04 -9.43 -12.91
C ARG A 256 -14.48 -8.08 -13.34
N TYR A 257 -14.62 -7.03 -12.53
CA TYR A 257 -13.99 -5.75 -12.81
C TYR A 257 -12.47 -5.84 -12.64
N ALA A 258 -12.00 -6.42 -11.53
CA ALA A 258 -10.58 -6.66 -11.29
C ALA A 258 -9.92 -7.51 -12.39
N GLU A 259 -10.61 -8.54 -12.89
CA GLU A 259 -10.13 -9.38 -13.99
C GLU A 259 -9.94 -8.57 -15.29
N ARG A 260 -10.90 -7.71 -15.65
CA ARG A 260 -10.76 -6.81 -16.81
C ARG A 260 -9.59 -5.84 -16.65
N VAL A 261 -9.39 -5.33 -15.44
CA VAL A 261 -8.25 -4.44 -15.13
C VAL A 261 -6.92 -5.19 -15.27
N ARG A 262 -6.83 -6.45 -14.82
CA ARG A 262 -5.64 -7.29 -15.03
C ARG A 262 -5.35 -7.54 -16.52
N ALA A 263 -6.39 -7.82 -17.30
CA ALA A 263 -6.25 -7.98 -18.75
C ALA A 263 -5.75 -6.67 -19.43
N ALA A 264 -6.25 -5.52 -19.00
CA ALA A 264 -5.77 -4.22 -19.48
C ALA A 264 -4.28 -4.00 -19.12
N ASP A 265 -3.87 -4.38 -17.92
CA ASP A 265 -2.47 -4.36 -17.47
C ASP A 265 -1.57 -5.25 -18.35
N GLU A 266 -2.04 -6.43 -18.76
CA GLU A 266 -1.32 -7.32 -19.67
C GLU A 266 -1.11 -6.70 -21.05
N VAL A 267 -2.16 -6.07 -21.59
CA VAL A 267 -2.09 -5.34 -22.87
C VAL A 267 -1.12 -4.17 -22.77
N LEU A 268 -1.15 -3.40 -21.68
CA LEU A 268 -0.23 -2.29 -21.46
C LEU A 268 1.24 -2.77 -21.40
N ARG A 269 1.51 -3.89 -20.71
CA ARG A 269 2.84 -4.50 -20.68
C ARG A 269 3.28 -4.97 -22.07
N ALA A 270 2.36 -5.57 -22.85
CA ALA A 270 2.66 -6.00 -24.20
C ALA A 270 2.97 -4.82 -25.14
N GLN A 271 2.18 -3.74 -25.08
CA GLN A 271 2.39 -2.53 -25.84
C GLN A 271 3.79 -1.95 -25.59
N ARG A 272 4.23 -1.91 -24.33
CA ARG A 272 5.56 -1.41 -23.96
C ARG A 272 6.69 -2.27 -24.49
N ARG A 273 6.53 -3.60 -24.42
CA ARG A 273 7.52 -4.51 -25.02
C ARG A 273 7.63 -4.31 -26.53
N VAL A 274 6.51 -4.10 -27.22
CA VAL A 274 6.53 -3.79 -28.65
C VAL A 274 7.22 -2.45 -28.93
N ALA A 275 6.95 -1.42 -28.12
CA ALA A 275 7.61 -0.13 -28.26
C ALA A 275 9.13 -0.21 -28.04
N ASP A 276 9.58 -0.93 -27.02
CA ASP A 276 11.01 -1.17 -26.74
C ASP A 276 11.70 -1.94 -27.88
N LEU A 277 11.04 -2.97 -28.42
CA LEU A 277 11.55 -3.72 -29.56
C LEU A 277 11.62 -2.87 -30.84
N ALA A 278 10.64 -1.99 -31.07
CA ALA A 278 10.64 -1.09 -32.20
C ALA A 278 11.77 -0.05 -32.11
N GLU A 279 12.05 0.48 -30.92
CA GLU A 279 13.18 1.37 -30.68
C GLU A 279 14.52 0.67 -31.00
N ARG A 280 14.69 -0.57 -30.54
CA ARG A 280 15.87 -1.39 -30.83
C ARG A 280 15.97 -1.80 -32.29
N ALA A 281 14.85 -1.96 -33.01
CA ALA A 281 14.85 -2.31 -34.43
C ALA A 281 15.62 -1.27 -35.27
N HIS A 282 15.59 0.00 -34.88
CA HIS A 282 16.37 1.05 -35.54
C HIS A 282 17.89 0.82 -35.47
N GLU A 283 18.39 0.18 -34.40
CA GLU A 283 19.81 -0.19 -34.30
C GLU A 283 20.15 -1.33 -35.29
N TYR A 284 19.25 -2.28 -35.47
CA TYR A 284 19.40 -3.35 -36.46
C TYR A 284 19.32 -2.82 -37.90
N ASP A 285 18.42 -1.88 -38.17
CA ASP A 285 18.33 -1.19 -39.47
C ASP A 285 19.61 -0.40 -39.77
N ALA A 286 20.18 0.27 -38.77
CA ALA A 286 21.46 0.98 -38.91
C ALA A 286 22.63 0.04 -39.18
N LEU A 287 22.71 -1.10 -38.47
CA LEU A 287 23.72 -2.13 -38.69
C LEU A 287 23.61 -2.75 -40.09
N LEU A 288 22.38 -3.00 -40.58
CA LEU A 288 22.14 -3.46 -41.94
C LEU A 288 22.63 -2.44 -42.97
N ALA A 289 22.36 -1.15 -42.75
CA ALA A 289 22.83 -0.08 -43.65
C ALA A 289 24.37 0.04 -43.67
N GLU A 290 25.04 -0.16 -42.53
CA GLU A 290 26.51 -0.20 -42.45
C GLU A 290 27.07 -1.42 -43.19
N THR A 291 26.49 -2.60 -42.99
CA THR A 291 26.92 -3.84 -43.67
C THR A 291 26.76 -3.74 -45.18
N VAL A 292 25.64 -3.18 -45.67
CA VAL A 292 25.43 -2.94 -47.10
C VAL A 292 26.46 -1.94 -47.65
N ARG A 293 26.88 -0.94 -46.87
CA ARG A 293 27.94 -0.02 -47.27
C ARG A 293 29.29 -0.73 -47.39
N ASP A 294 29.61 -1.62 -46.46
CA ASP A 294 30.85 -2.40 -46.47
C ASP A 294 30.88 -3.36 -47.67
N ASP A 295 29.77 -4.03 -47.98
CA ASP A 295 29.63 -4.87 -49.18
C ASP A 295 29.84 -4.06 -50.47
N MET A 296 29.37 -2.80 -50.52
CA MET A 296 29.63 -1.91 -51.66
C MET A 296 31.08 -1.41 -51.73
N ALA A 297 31.85 -1.45 -50.64
CA ALA A 297 33.25 -1.05 -50.61
C ALA A 297 34.20 -2.15 -51.12
N LEU A 298 33.79 -3.42 -51.04
CA LEU A 298 34.59 -4.57 -51.48
C LEU A 298 35.14 -4.44 -52.92
N PRO A 299 34.32 -4.10 -53.94
CA PRO A 299 34.81 -3.98 -55.32
C PRO A 299 35.89 -2.90 -55.51
N GLU A 300 35.82 -1.80 -54.76
CA GLU A 300 36.85 -0.74 -54.83
C GLU A 300 38.15 -1.19 -54.18
N ILE A 301 38.08 -1.95 -53.08
CA ILE A 301 39.25 -2.56 -52.43
C ILE A 301 39.92 -3.58 -53.36
N GLU A 302 39.14 -4.43 -54.03
CA GLU A 302 39.66 -5.36 -55.05
C GLU A 302 40.36 -4.62 -56.19
N ARG A 303 39.78 -3.52 -56.67
CA ARG A 303 40.38 -2.67 -57.71
C ARG A 303 41.67 -1.98 -57.27
N LEU A 304 41.76 -1.55 -56.01
CA LEU A 304 42.98 -0.98 -55.43
C LEU A 304 44.07 -2.04 -55.26
N THR A 305 43.68 -3.28 -54.92
CA THR A 305 44.59 -4.42 -54.77
C THR A 305 45.18 -4.80 -56.13
N GLY A 306 44.36 -4.93 -57.18
CA GLY A 306 44.84 -5.18 -58.54
C GLY A 306 45.82 -4.12 -59.05
N ARG A 307 45.56 -2.83 -58.79
CA ARG A 307 46.51 -1.74 -59.11
C ARG A 307 47.84 -1.86 -58.37
N SER A 308 47.81 -2.29 -57.11
CA SER A 308 49.02 -2.48 -56.30
C SER A 308 49.86 -3.65 -56.80
N GLU A 309 49.22 -4.73 -57.27
CA GLU A 309 49.89 -5.87 -57.91
C GLU A 309 50.55 -5.48 -59.24
N ASP A 310 49.90 -4.63 -60.03
CA ASP A 310 50.49 -4.10 -61.27
C ASP A 310 51.72 -3.24 -60.97
N VAL A 311 51.66 -2.39 -59.93
CA VAL A 311 52.83 -1.61 -59.47
C VAL A 311 53.97 -2.54 -58.99
N LEU A 312 53.65 -3.57 -58.21
CA LEU A 312 54.64 -4.57 -57.78
C LEU A 312 55.26 -5.32 -58.96
N ARG A 313 54.48 -5.64 -60.00
CA ARG A 313 54.98 -6.27 -61.23
C ARG A 313 55.97 -5.35 -61.95
N VAL A 314 55.59 -4.10 -62.18
CA VAL A 314 56.45 -3.09 -62.82
C VAL A 314 57.74 -2.86 -62.02
N LEU A 315 57.67 -2.78 -60.69
CA LEU A 315 58.85 -2.63 -59.85
C LEU A 315 59.77 -3.85 -59.91
N ARG A 316 59.22 -5.08 -59.89
CA ARG A 316 60.01 -6.32 -60.04
C ARG A 316 60.65 -6.44 -61.42
N GLU A 317 59.96 -6.00 -62.46
CA GLU A 317 60.45 -6.02 -63.84
C GLU A 317 61.59 -5.02 -64.03
N ARG A 318 61.45 -3.80 -63.49
CA ARG A 318 62.55 -2.83 -63.40
C ARG A 318 63.72 -3.35 -62.56
N LEU A 319 63.44 -4.04 -61.45
CA LEU A 319 64.49 -4.63 -60.61
C LEU A 319 65.29 -5.68 -61.38
N LYS A 320 64.62 -6.53 -62.18
CA LYS A 320 65.25 -7.51 -63.08
C LYS A 320 66.07 -6.84 -64.18
N GLU A 321 65.58 -5.77 -64.81
CA GLU A 321 66.36 -5.00 -65.79
C GLU A 321 67.58 -4.30 -65.19
N SER A 322 67.54 -3.96 -63.89
CA SER A 322 68.65 -3.33 -63.18
C SER A 322 69.63 -4.31 -62.52
N ALA A 323 69.33 -5.62 -62.54
CA ALA A 323 70.25 -6.64 -62.07
C ALA A 323 71.22 -7.00 -63.21
N PRO A 324 72.55 -6.88 -63.02
CA PRO A 324 73.51 -7.24 -64.06
C PRO A 324 73.47 -8.75 -64.34
N ASP A 325 73.46 -9.14 -65.62
CA ASP A 325 73.64 -10.52 -66.06
C ASP A 325 74.99 -11.05 -65.54
N GLU A 326 74.97 -12.11 -64.72
CA GLU A 326 76.11 -13.02 -64.47
C GLU A 326 75.96 -14.29 -65.32
#